data_AF-A0A6A6R3U6-F1
#
_entry.id   AF-A0A6A6R3U6-F1
#
_cell.length_a   1.000
_cell.length_b   1.000
_cell.length_c   1.000
_cell.angle_alpha   90.00
_cell.angle_beta   90.00
_cell.angle_gamma   90.00
#
_symmetry.space_group_name_H-M   'P 1'
#
loop_
_entity.id
_entity.type
_entity.pdbx_description
1 polymer ?
#
loop_
_entity_poly.entity_id
_entity_poly.type
_entity_poly.pdbx_seq_one_letter_code
_entity_poly.pdbx_strand_id
1 'polypeptide(L)'
;KPATLTASRVLPYAHNDLFNIIADVPSYATFLPYCQRSTVTKWSAADAHGKRWPSEATLVVGYVGVHEGFQSKVYCVAPGEGKGNTGVGIVEAVSGNGQTRLGPDLIAHHLQDAAPSEGSTQAEAAEGDSGLLTHLLTRWTLRPFMFKPPPGEGDAQPRPQDKADDEALSQTECSVSIEYAFANPIYGAMSAGAAPFVAERMIQAFEERVKDVL
;
A
#
# COMPACT_ATOMS: atom_id res chain seq x y z
N LYS A 1 9.06 21.12 3.20
CA LYS A 1 9.57 19.80 3.64
C LYS A 1 8.37 18.88 3.79
N PRO A 2 8.38 17.64 3.26
CA PRO A 2 7.27 16.72 3.41
C PRO A 2 7.01 16.38 4.88
N ALA A 3 5.74 16.22 5.24
CA ALA A 3 5.30 15.65 6.51
C ALA A 3 5.03 14.15 6.33
N THR A 4 5.14 13.38 7.40
CA THR A 4 4.98 11.92 7.38
C THR A 4 3.94 11.48 8.41
N LEU A 5 3.06 10.58 7.99
CA LEU A 5 2.07 9.90 8.80
C LEU A 5 2.34 8.41 8.75
N THR A 6 2.08 7.69 9.84
CA THR A 6 2.28 6.24 9.93
C THR A 6 1.22 5.60 10.80
N ALA A 7 0.77 4.41 10.41
CA ALA A 7 -0.06 3.54 11.24
C ALA A 7 0.32 2.08 10.99
N SER A 8 0.21 1.24 12.03
CA SER A 8 0.51 -0.20 11.92
C SER A 8 -0.54 -1.04 12.65
N ARG A 9 -0.75 -2.27 12.17
CA ARG A 9 -1.62 -3.31 12.75
C ARG A 9 -0.98 -4.67 12.58
N VAL A 10 -1.16 -5.54 13.57
CA VAL A 10 -0.88 -6.97 13.42
C VAL A 10 -2.19 -7.65 13.07
N LEU A 11 -2.23 -8.31 11.92
CA LEU A 11 -3.42 -8.98 11.40
C LEU A 11 -3.20 -10.50 11.37
N PRO A 12 -4.21 -11.31 11.73
CA PRO A 12 -4.09 -12.77 11.80
C PRO A 12 -4.22 -13.44 10.43
N TYR A 13 -3.58 -12.89 9.39
CA TYR A 13 -3.66 -13.37 8.01
C TYR A 13 -2.28 -13.37 7.34
N ALA A 14 -2.10 -14.29 6.40
CA ALA A 14 -0.85 -14.40 5.65
C ALA A 14 -0.56 -13.12 4.88
N HIS A 15 0.71 -12.71 4.91
CA HIS A 15 1.17 -11.47 4.28
C HIS A 15 0.97 -11.48 2.74
N ASN A 16 0.92 -12.65 2.09
CA ASN A 16 0.57 -12.76 0.66
C ASN A 16 -0.89 -12.36 0.38
N ASP A 17 -1.83 -12.77 1.23
CA ASP A 17 -3.25 -12.46 1.05
C ASP A 17 -3.50 -10.97 1.27
N LEU A 18 -2.93 -10.43 2.36
CA LEU A 18 -2.96 -8.99 2.64
C LEU A 18 -2.33 -8.19 1.51
N PHE A 19 -1.21 -8.65 0.94
CA PHE A 19 -0.55 -8.01 -0.19
C PHE A 19 -1.46 -7.92 -1.41
N ASN A 20 -2.16 -9.00 -1.72
CA ASN A 20 -3.07 -9.03 -2.86
C ASN A 20 -4.24 -8.04 -2.69
N ILE A 21 -4.76 -7.86 -1.47
CA ILE A 21 -5.84 -6.90 -1.19
C ILE A 21 -5.31 -5.46 -1.31
N ILE A 22 -4.11 -5.16 -0.82
CA ILE A 22 -3.49 -3.83 -0.96
C ILE A 22 -3.15 -3.55 -2.44
N ALA A 23 -2.66 -4.54 -3.17
CA ALA A 23 -2.35 -4.39 -4.59
C ALA A 23 -3.60 -4.27 -5.47
N ASP A 24 -4.78 -4.63 -4.99
CA ASP A 24 -6.06 -4.46 -5.68
C ASP A 24 -6.58 -3.02 -5.57
N VAL A 25 -5.81 -2.10 -6.18
CA VAL A 25 -6.10 -0.67 -6.21
C VAL A 25 -7.53 -0.36 -6.67
N PRO A 26 -8.11 -0.97 -7.73
CA PRO A 26 -9.49 -0.68 -8.16
C PRO A 26 -10.54 -0.84 -7.05
N SER A 27 -10.34 -1.75 -6.10
CA SER A 27 -11.27 -1.96 -4.98
C SER A 27 -11.25 -0.84 -3.94
N TYR A 28 -10.27 0.07 -3.95
CA TYR A 28 -10.09 1.07 -2.90
C TYR A 28 -11.31 1.99 -2.71
N ALA A 29 -12.01 2.36 -3.78
CA ALA A 29 -13.22 3.19 -3.69
C ALA A 29 -14.40 2.49 -2.97
N THR A 30 -14.31 1.18 -2.75
CA THR A 30 -15.34 0.40 -2.05
C THR A 30 -15.17 0.38 -0.53
N PHE A 31 -13.96 0.64 -0.02
CA PHE A 31 -13.66 0.50 1.41
C PHE A 31 -12.85 1.64 2.02
N LEU A 32 -11.99 2.34 1.26
CA LEU A 32 -11.22 3.44 1.82
C LEU A 32 -12.10 4.67 2.03
N PRO A 33 -12.02 5.31 3.21
CA PRO A 33 -12.77 6.53 3.45
C PRO A 33 -12.28 7.62 2.50
N TYR A 34 -13.22 8.43 2.01
CA TYR A 34 -12.96 9.56 1.12
C TYR A 34 -12.47 9.20 -0.29
N CYS A 35 -12.14 7.93 -0.58
CA CYS A 35 -11.80 7.48 -1.93
C CYS A 35 -13.08 7.36 -2.76
N GLN A 36 -13.29 8.29 -3.68
CA GLN A 36 -14.49 8.34 -4.53
C GLN A 36 -14.31 7.51 -5.79
N ARG A 37 -13.07 7.44 -6.31
CA ARG A 37 -12.71 6.64 -7.48
C ARG A 37 -11.29 6.13 -7.34
N SER A 38 -11.07 4.90 -7.80
CA SER A 38 -9.77 4.26 -7.85
C SER A 38 -9.65 3.44 -9.12
N THR A 39 -8.65 3.72 -9.96
CA THR A 39 -8.56 3.09 -11.28
C THR A 39 -7.10 2.86 -11.66
N VAL A 40 -6.79 1.64 -12.10
CA VAL A 40 -5.46 1.31 -12.66
C VAL A 40 -5.46 1.68 -14.14
N THR A 41 -4.48 2.50 -14.54
CA THR A 41 -4.33 3.02 -15.90
C THR A 41 -3.21 2.31 -16.66
N LYS A 42 -2.21 1.77 -15.94
CA LYS A 42 -1.14 0.95 -16.53
C LYS A 42 -0.81 -0.23 -15.63
N TRP A 43 -0.52 -1.37 -16.23
CA TRP A 43 -0.09 -2.60 -15.56
C TRP A 43 1.37 -2.91 -15.92
N SER A 44 2.10 -3.52 -14.99
CA SER A 44 3.51 -3.92 -15.17
C SER A 44 3.66 -5.03 -16.21
N ALA A 45 4.90 -5.33 -16.57
CA ALA A 45 5.22 -6.66 -17.11
C ALA A 45 4.95 -7.74 -16.05
N ALA A 46 4.93 -9.00 -16.47
CA ALA A 46 4.81 -10.10 -15.52
C ALA A 46 6.06 -10.18 -14.63
N ASP A 47 5.86 -10.40 -13.34
CA ASP A 47 6.94 -10.70 -12.40
C ASP A 47 7.51 -12.11 -12.61
N ALA A 48 8.45 -12.51 -11.75
CA ALA A 48 9.08 -13.83 -11.82
C ALA A 48 8.09 -15.00 -11.67
N HIS A 49 6.88 -14.75 -11.17
CA HIS A 49 5.81 -15.74 -10.97
C HIS A 49 4.70 -15.62 -12.03
N GLY A 50 4.89 -14.78 -13.05
CA GLY A 50 3.90 -14.60 -14.12
C GLY A 50 2.77 -13.62 -13.77
N LYS A 51 2.80 -12.98 -12.60
CA LYS A 51 1.75 -12.07 -12.15
C LYS A 51 2.05 -10.62 -12.55
N ARG A 52 1.01 -9.88 -12.92
CA ARG A 52 1.11 -8.43 -13.24
C ARG A 52 0.57 -7.61 -12.09
N TRP A 53 1.13 -6.42 -11.93
CA TRP A 53 0.82 -5.50 -10.84
C TRP A 53 0.49 -4.10 -11.38
N PRO A 54 -0.32 -3.29 -10.67
CA PRO A 54 -0.55 -1.90 -11.05
C PRO A 54 0.77 -1.12 -11.15
N SER A 55 0.99 -0.43 -12.26
CA SER A 55 2.16 0.45 -12.48
C SER A 55 1.80 1.92 -12.50
N GLU A 56 0.57 2.24 -12.92
CA GLU A 56 0.02 3.59 -12.82
C GLU A 56 -1.44 3.50 -12.42
N ALA A 57 -1.88 4.40 -11.55
CA ALA A 57 -3.26 4.46 -11.07
C ALA A 57 -3.68 5.89 -10.76
N THR A 58 -4.96 6.16 -10.94
CA THR A 58 -5.61 7.40 -10.53
C THR A 58 -6.48 7.16 -9.31
N LEU A 59 -6.25 7.92 -8.24
CA LEU A 59 -7.16 8.01 -7.10
C LEU A 59 -7.84 9.37 -7.10
N VAL A 60 -9.16 9.40 -6.87
CA VAL A 60 -9.89 10.64 -6.63
C VAL A 60 -10.42 10.62 -5.21
N VAL A 61 -10.03 11.63 -4.45
CA VAL A 61 -10.32 11.78 -3.04
C VAL A 61 -11.22 12.99 -2.82
N GLY A 62 -12.27 12.80 -2.03
CA GLY A 62 -13.20 13.87 -1.66
C GLY A 62 -13.28 14.08 -0.16
N TYR A 63 -12.97 15.29 0.32
CA TYR A 63 -13.09 15.65 1.73
C TYR A 63 -13.53 17.11 1.90
N VAL A 64 -14.71 17.32 2.49
CA VAL A 64 -15.26 18.64 2.88
C VAL A 64 -15.07 19.72 1.79
N GLY A 65 -15.69 19.52 0.63
CA GLY A 65 -15.63 20.47 -0.48
C GLY A 65 -14.34 20.47 -1.30
N VAL A 66 -13.33 19.68 -0.89
CA VAL A 66 -12.16 19.36 -1.72
C VAL A 66 -12.46 18.09 -2.52
N HIS A 67 -12.14 18.13 -3.81
CA HIS A 67 -12.18 17.00 -4.72
C HIS A 67 -10.87 17.01 -5.50
N GLU A 68 -9.98 16.06 -5.20
CA GLU A 68 -8.61 16.04 -5.72
C GLU A 68 -8.30 14.70 -6.38
N GLY A 69 -7.81 14.76 -7.62
CA GLY A 69 -7.30 13.62 -8.36
C GLY A 69 -5.78 13.50 -8.24
N PHE A 70 -5.29 12.29 -7.99
CA PHE A 70 -3.86 11.98 -7.93
C PHE A 70 -3.53 10.89 -8.95
N GLN A 71 -2.72 11.21 -9.94
CA GLN A 71 -2.06 10.21 -10.78
C GLN A 71 -0.78 9.76 -10.08
N SER A 72 -0.68 8.45 -9.83
CA SER A 72 0.45 7.84 -9.14
C SER A 72 1.14 6.80 -10.03
N LYS A 73 2.48 6.75 -9.96
CA LYS A 73 3.22 5.54 -10.30
C LYS A 73 3.14 4.58 -9.12
N VAL A 74 2.85 3.32 -9.38
CA VAL A 74 2.67 2.27 -8.38
C VAL A 74 3.75 1.21 -8.57
N TYR A 75 4.34 0.75 -7.47
CA TYR A 75 5.39 -0.24 -7.42
C TYR A 75 5.01 -1.33 -6.42
N CYS A 76 5.01 -2.56 -6.87
CA CYS A 76 4.65 -3.74 -6.11
C CYS A 76 5.88 -4.64 -5.97
N VAL A 77 6.24 -4.98 -4.74
CA VAL A 77 7.24 -5.99 -4.41
C VAL A 77 6.48 -7.08 -3.66
N ALA A 78 6.11 -8.13 -4.39
CA ALA A 78 5.37 -9.24 -3.80
C ALA A 78 6.24 -9.96 -2.76
N PRO A 79 5.67 -10.40 -1.62
CA PRO A 79 6.40 -11.20 -0.66
C PRO A 79 6.71 -12.61 -1.20
N GLY A 80 7.67 -13.29 -0.58
CA GLY A 80 8.09 -14.64 -0.97
C GLY A 80 9.60 -14.85 -0.87
N GLU A 81 10.04 -15.96 -1.44
CA GLU A 81 11.44 -16.40 -1.41
C GLU A 81 12.06 -16.34 -2.81
N GLY A 82 13.37 -16.09 -2.88
CA GLY A 82 14.13 -16.08 -4.13
C GLY A 82 14.79 -14.75 -4.46
N LYS A 83 15.53 -14.73 -5.58
CA LYS A 83 16.32 -13.57 -6.01
C LYS A 83 15.39 -12.40 -6.38
N GLY A 84 15.53 -11.27 -5.68
CA GLY A 84 14.67 -10.10 -5.85
C GLY A 84 13.47 -10.06 -4.88
N ASN A 85 13.33 -11.05 -4.00
CA ASN A 85 12.34 -11.04 -2.93
C ASN A 85 13.01 -10.79 -1.57
N THR A 86 12.32 -10.09 -0.68
CA THR A 86 12.83 -9.69 0.63
C THR A 86 12.13 -10.41 1.79
N GLY A 87 11.15 -11.28 1.48
CA GLY A 87 10.21 -11.81 2.47
C GLY A 87 9.23 -10.75 3.02
N VAL A 88 9.32 -9.51 2.51
CA VAL A 88 8.48 -8.37 2.90
C VAL A 88 7.67 -7.96 1.68
N GLY A 89 6.36 -7.83 1.83
CA GLY A 89 5.48 -7.26 0.81
C GLY A 89 5.53 -5.74 0.86
N ILE A 90 5.70 -5.07 -0.29
CA ILE A 90 5.66 -3.61 -0.37
C ILE A 90 4.78 -3.17 -1.52
N VAL A 91 3.82 -2.29 -1.25
CA VAL A 91 3.08 -1.55 -2.28
C VAL A 91 3.35 -0.07 -2.07
N GLU A 92 4.01 0.57 -3.02
CA GLU A 92 4.38 1.99 -2.97
C GLU A 92 3.74 2.76 -4.13
N ALA A 93 3.03 3.84 -3.82
CA ALA A 93 2.47 4.76 -4.78
C ALA A 93 3.14 6.13 -4.64
N VAL A 94 3.56 6.72 -5.76
CA VAL A 94 4.29 8.00 -5.81
C VAL A 94 3.61 8.94 -6.79
N SER A 95 3.25 10.13 -6.33
CA SER A 95 2.62 11.22 -7.12
C SER A 95 3.39 12.53 -6.97
N GLY A 96 3.21 13.43 -7.93
CA GLY A 96 3.93 14.71 -7.98
C GLY A 96 5.44 14.50 -8.19
N ASN A 97 6.25 15.30 -7.51
CA ASN A 97 7.72 15.29 -7.64
C ASN A 97 8.42 14.19 -6.84
N GLY A 98 7.67 13.24 -6.27
CA GLY A 98 8.23 12.11 -5.54
C GLY A 98 8.99 11.13 -6.43
N GLN A 99 9.88 10.36 -5.83
CA GLN A 99 10.54 9.22 -6.47
C GLN A 99 10.38 8.00 -5.58
N THR A 100 10.34 6.82 -6.19
CA THR A 100 10.35 5.57 -5.44
C THR A 100 11.63 5.43 -4.63
N ARG A 101 11.55 4.76 -3.47
CA ARG A 101 12.76 4.41 -2.69
C ARG A 101 13.10 2.92 -2.82
N LEU A 102 12.43 2.21 -3.73
CA LEU A 102 12.72 0.82 -4.02
C LEU A 102 13.89 0.74 -5.01
N GLY A 103 14.79 -0.21 -4.76
CA GLY A 103 15.89 -0.49 -5.68
C GLY A 103 15.37 -1.07 -7.00
N PRO A 104 15.96 -0.74 -8.15
CA PRO A 104 15.46 -1.15 -9.47
C PRO A 104 15.37 -2.67 -9.63
N ASP A 105 16.24 -3.44 -8.97
CA ASP A 105 16.22 -4.90 -9.00
C ASP A 105 14.94 -5.50 -8.41
N LEU A 106 14.33 -4.83 -7.42
CA LEU A 106 13.07 -5.28 -6.79
C LEU A 106 11.85 -4.99 -7.66
N ILE A 107 11.96 -4.03 -8.58
CA ILE A 107 10.84 -3.50 -9.37
C ILE A 107 11.10 -3.59 -10.87
N ALA A 108 12.01 -4.46 -11.33
CA ALA A 108 12.41 -4.54 -12.74
C ALA A 108 11.21 -4.74 -13.68
N HIS A 109 10.19 -5.48 -13.25
CA HIS A 109 8.95 -5.71 -13.99
C HIS A 109 8.09 -4.44 -14.17
N HIS A 110 8.28 -3.40 -13.37
CA HIS A 110 7.68 -2.07 -13.57
C HIS A 110 8.49 -1.17 -14.50
N LEU A 111 9.76 -1.52 -14.79
CA LEU A 111 10.68 -0.68 -15.56
C LEU A 111 10.82 -1.10 -17.03
N GLN A 112 10.37 -2.30 -17.40
CA GLN A 112 10.53 -2.84 -18.76
C GLN A 112 9.80 -2.05 -19.84
N ASP A 113 8.64 -1.47 -19.53
CA ASP A 113 7.85 -0.65 -20.47
C ASP A 113 8.07 0.86 -20.27
N ALA A 114 9.21 1.25 -19.67
CA ALA A 114 9.61 2.65 -19.50
C ALA A 114 10.45 3.18 -20.67
N ALA A 115 10.46 2.48 -21.82
CA ALA A 115 11.05 3.03 -23.03
C ALA A 115 10.38 4.37 -23.37
N PRO A 116 11.14 5.42 -23.70
CA PRO A 116 10.56 6.69 -24.08
C PRO A 116 9.78 6.48 -25.37
N SER A 117 8.45 6.54 -25.30
CA SER A 117 7.66 6.77 -26.49
C SER A 117 8.08 8.13 -27.04
N GLU A 118 8.79 8.16 -28.16
CA GLU A 118 9.03 9.38 -28.92
C GLU A 118 7.67 10.02 -29.22
N GLY A 119 7.37 11.12 -28.51
CA GLY A 119 6.04 11.72 -28.46
C GLY A 119 5.34 11.60 -27.11
N SER A 120 6.06 11.77 -25.98
CA SER A 120 5.45 11.97 -24.67
C SER A 120 4.55 13.19 -24.70
N THR A 121 3.28 12.99 -25.05
CA THR A 121 2.18 13.81 -24.54
C THR A 121 2.38 13.90 -23.04
N GLN A 122 2.27 15.11 -22.48
CA GLN A 122 2.24 15.30 -21.04
C GLN A 122 1.30 14.24 -20.45
N ALA A 123 1.73 13.54 -19.39
CA ALA A 123 0.84 12.69 -18.62
C ALA A 123 -0.43 13.49 -18.36
N GLU A 124 -1.55 13.04 -18.91
CA GLU A 124 -2.81 13.76 -18.75
C GLU A 124 -3.04 13.93 -17.25
N ALA A 125 -3.25 15.17 -16.81
CA ALA A 125 -3.53 15.45 -15.43
C ALA A 125 -4.73 14.59 -15.00
N ALA A 126 -4.61 13.92 -13.86
CA ALA A 126 -5.71 13.10 -13.36
C ALA A 126 -7.00 13.94 -13.29
N GLU A 127 -8.15 13.32 -13.53
CA GLU A 127 -9.42 14.03 -13.39
C GLU A 127 -9.54 14.59 -11.96
N GLY A 128 -9.63 15.92 -11.86
CA GLY A 128 -9.68 16.63 -10.58
C GLY A 128 -8.30 16.93 -9.96
N ASP A 129 -7.19 16.73 -10.66
CA ASP A 129 -5.86 17.18 -10.21
C ASP A 129 -5.81 18.71 -10.23
N SER A 130 -5.79 19.31 -9.04
CA SER A 130 -5.66 20.76 -8.88
C SER A 130 -4.23 21.18 -8.54
N GLY A 131 -3.31 20.22 -8.48
CA GLY A 131 -1.94 20.43 -7.99
C GLY A 131 -1.89 20.67 -6.48
N LEU A 132 -2.85 20.16 -5.71
CA LEU A 132 -2.94 20.39 -4.26
C LEU A 132 -1.69 19.89 -3.53
N LEU A 133 -1.19 18.72 -3.93
CA LEU A 133 0.02 18.10 -3.38
C LEU A 133 1.15 18.11 -4.43
N THR A 134 2.29 18.69 -4.03
CA THR A 134 3.53 18.64 -4.84
C THR A 134 4.30 17.34 -4.64
N HIS A 135 3.99 16.63 -3.56
CA HIS A 135 4.58 15.34 -3.19
C HIS A 135 3.52 14.52 -2.48
N LEU A 136 3.35 13.28 -2.92
CA LEU A 136 2.59 12.26 -2.21
C LEU A 136 3.29 10.92 -2.42
N LEU A 137 3.76 10.29 -1.34
CA LEU A 137 4.29 8.93 -1.34
C LEU A 137 3.52 8.13 -0.29
N THR A 138 2.81 7.11 -0.74
CA THR A 138 2.13 6.16 0.15
C THR A 138 2.83 4.83 0.05
N ARG A 139 3.23 4.24 1.18
CA ARG A 139 3.88 2.94 1.25
C ARG A 139 3.18 2.05 2.24
N TRP A 140 2.70 0.91 1.75
CA TRP A 140 2.31 -0.23 2.56
C TRP A 140 3.49 -1.20 2.68
N THR A 141 3.71 -1.72 3.89
CA THR A 141 4.74 -2.72 4.18
C THR A 141 4.13 -3.86 4.99
N LEU A 142 4.32 -5.09 4.53
CA LEU A 142 3.80 -6.31 5.13
C LEU A 142 4.95 -7.21 5.56
N ARG A 143 5.08 -7.44 6.86
CA ARG A 143 6.15 -8.27 7.44
C ARG A 143 5.54 -9.49 8.14
N PRO A 144 6.06 -10.69 7.91
CA PRO A 144 5.69 -11.84 8.74
C PRO A 144 5.93 -11.53 10.22
N PHE A 145 4.90 -11.74 11.04
CA PHE A 145 4.95 -11.59 12.49
C PHE A 145 4.85 -12.98 13.11
N MET A 146 5.95 -13.52 13.60
CA MET A 146 5.94 -14.83 14.27
C MET A 146 5.54 -14.65 15.73
N PHE A 147 4.30 -15.01 16.06
CA PHE A 147 3.92 -15.19 17.46
C PHE A 147 4.50 -16.53 17.96
N LYS A 148 5.48 -16.47 18.87
CA LYS A 148 5.88 -17.64 19.65
C LYS A 148 5.07 -17.62 20.94
N PRO A 149 4.15 -18.58 21.18
CA PRO A 149 3.52 -18.69 22.49
C PRO A 149 4.62 -18.86 23.57
N PRO A 150 4.40 -18.35 24.80
CA PRO A 150 5.33 -18.57 25.90
C PRO A 150 5.60 -20.07 26.04
N PRO A 151 6.84 -20.51 26.34
CA PRO A 151 7.08 -21.89 26.72
C PRO A 151 6.15 -22.21 27.89
N GLY A 152 5.18 -23.09 27.68
CA GLY A 152 4.28 -23.54 28.75
C GLY A 152 5.11 -24.13 29.89
N GLU A 153 4.79 -23.78 31.13
CA GLU A 153 5.37 -24.41 32.30
C GLU A 153 5.06 -25.92 32.27
N GLY A 154 6.10 -26.74 32.06
CA GLY A 154 6.21 -28.12 32.52
C GLY A 154 5.44 -29.20 31.75
N ASP A 155 6.19 -30.12 31.13
CA ASP A 155 5.91 -31.58 31.03
C ASP A 155 4.46 -32.08 30.92
N ALA A 156 3.58 -31.40 30.19
CA ALA A 156 2.26 -31.90 29.84
C ALA A 156 2.29 -32.46 28.41
N GLN A 157 1.94 -33.74 28.25
CA GLN A 157 1.77 -34.36 26.93
C GLN A 157 0.84 -33.50 26.07
N PRO A 158 1.18 -33.30 24.78
CA PRO A 158 0.37 -32.47 23.88
C PRO A 158 -1.06 -33.02 23.83
N ARG A 159 -2.04 -32.17 24.16
CA ARG A 159 -3.45 -32.50 23.99
C ARG A 159 -3.73 -32.62 22.49
N PRO A 160 -4.66 -33.48 22.06
CA PRO A 160 -5.05 -33.57 20.65
C PRO A 160 -5.52 -32.23 20.05
N GLN A 161 -5.94 -31.28 20.91
CA GLN A 161 -6.31 -29.92 20.55
C GLN A 161 -5.09 -29.04 20.17
N ASP A 162 -3.89 -29.34 20.68
CA ASP A 162 -2.67 -28.56 20.41
C ASP A 162 -2.17 -28.73 18.96
N LYS A 163 -2.72 -29.71 18.21
CA LYS A 163 -2.49 -29.81 16.76
C LYS A 163 -3.20 -28.71 15.95
N ALA A 164 -4.21 -28.05 16.52
CA ALA A 164 -4.81 -26.86 15.93
C ALA A 164 -3.99 -25.59 16.23
N ASP A 165 -3.10 -25.64 17.23
CA ASP A 165 -2.24 -24.52 17.66
C ASP A 165 -0.84 -24.56 17.03
N ASP A 166 -0.51 -25.62 16.25
CA ASP A 166 0.77 -25.82 15.54
C ASP A 166 0.78 -25.18 14.14
N GLU A 167 -0.37 -24.69 13.67
CA GLU A 167 -0.37 -23.56 12.74
C GLU A 167 -0.06 -22.33 13.59
N ALA A 168 1.22 -21.97 13.71
CA ALA A 168 1.59 -20.61 14.06
C ALA A 168 0.79 -19.71 13.12
N LEU A 169 -0.34 -19.16 13.61
CA LEU A 169 -1.24 -18.31 12.83
C LEU A 169 -0.34 -17.36 12.08
N SER A 170 -0.36 -17.41 10.75
CA SER A 170 0.50 -16.58 9.92
C SER A 170 0.08 -15.14 10.15
N GLN A 171 0.62 -14.51 11.19
CA GLN A 171 0.31 -13.14 11.52
C GLN A 171 1.22 -12.26 10.69
N THR A 172 0.72 -11.08 10.38
CA THR A 172 1.44 -10.11 9.57
C THR A 172 1.35 -8.76 10.23
N GLU A 173 2.50 -8.14 10.45
CA GLU A 173 2.55 -6.70 10.72
C GLU A 173 2.34 -5.96 9.39
N CYS A 174 1.21 -5.28 9.30
CA CYS A 174 0.86 -4.38 8.22
C CYS A 174 1.08 -2.94 8.67
N SER A 175 1.89 -2.19 7.92
CA SER A 175 2.18 -0.78 8.18
C SER A 175 1.90 0.06 6.94
N VAL A 176 1.27 1.22 7.12
CA VAL A 176 1.09 2.24 6.09
C VAL A 176 1.83 3.51 6.51
N SER A 177 2.62 4.06 5.59
CA SER A 177 3.27 5.36 5.73
C SER A 177 2.85 6.28 4.58
N ILE A 178 2.50 7.52 4.91
CA ILE A 178 2.09 8.53 3.93
C ILE A 178 2.96 9.75 4.12
N GLU A 179 3.70 10.12 3.09
CA GLU A 179 4.47 11.35 3.02
C GLU A 179 3.83 12.32 2.05
N TYR A 180 3.64 13.56 2.48
CA TYR A 180 2.93 14.54 1.67
C TYR A 180 3.50 15.95 1.83
N ALA A 181 3.35 16.76 0.79
CA ALA A 181 3.63 18.20 0.83
C ALA A 181 2.60 18.96 -0.02
N PHE A 182 1.87 19.89 0.61
CA PHE A 182 0.96 20.79 -0.09
C PHE A 182 1.71 21.81 -0.94
N ALA A 183 1.13 22.19 -2.08
CA ALA A 183 1.64 23.29 -2.91
C ALA A 183 1.52 24.64 -2.18
N ASN A 184 0.39 24.87 -1.48
CA ASN A 184 0.18 26.08 -0.69
C ASN A 184 0.26 25.76 0.83
N PRO A 185 1.14 26.44 1.58
CA PRO A 185 1.27 26.27 3.03
C PRO A 185 -0.03 26.43 3.83
N ILE A 186 -0.99 27.21 3.33
CA ILE A 186 -2.29 27.43 3.99
C ILE A 186 -3.09 26.12 4.11
N TYR A 187 -3.06 25.26 3.08
CA TYR A 187 -3.71 23.94 3.15
C TYR A 187 -3.05 23.04 4.20
N GLY A 188 -1.73 23.12 4.35
CA GLY A 188 -1.01 22.43 5.42
C GLY A 188 -1.49 22.86 6.81
N ALA A 189 -1.72 24.15 7.02
CA ALA A 189 -2.23 24.67 8.29
C ALA A 189 -3.69 24.27 8.55
N MET A 190 -4.57 24.35 7.54
CA MET A 190 -5.99 24.01 7.68
C MET A 190 -6.22 22.50 7.87
N SER A 191 -5.39 21.65 7.24
CA SER A 191 -5.51 20.19 7.33
C SER A 191 -4.85 19.59 8.58
N ALA A 192 -4.08 20.37 9.35
CA ALA A 192 -3.29 19.88 10.48
C ALA A 192 -4.12 19.14 11.56
N GLY A 193 -5.41 19.47 11.70
CA GLY A 193 -6.31 18.80 12.65
C GLY A 193 -6.82 17.43 12.18
N ALA A 194 -6.86 17.17 10.87
CA ALA A 194 -7.40 15.93 10.29
C ALA A 194 -6.29 15.00 9.74
N ALA A 195 -5.18 15.57 9.26
CA ALA A 195 -4.08 14.83 8.67
C ALA A 195 -3.54 13.69 9.56
N PRO A 196 -3.34 13.84 10.88
CA PRO A 196 -2.85 12.77 11.75
C PRO A 196 -3.69 11.48 11.70
N PHE A 197 -4.97 11.59 11.38
CA PHE A 197 -5.90 10.46 11.40
C PHE A 197 -6.02 9.74 10.06
N VAL A 198 -5.45 10.27 8.97
CA VAL A 198 -5.64 9.68 7.63
C VAL A 198 -5.05 8.27 7.57
N ALA A 199 -3.79 8.10 7.98
CA ALA A 199 -3.14 6.77 8.00
C ALA A 199 -3.89 5.77 8.90
N GLU A 200 -4.36 6.24 10.06
CA GLU A 200 -5.12 5.43 11.02
C GLU A 200 -6.49 5.01 10.47
N ARG A 201 -7.21 5.91 9.78
CA ARG A 201 -8.47 5.59 9.11
C ARG A 201 -8.27 4.65 7.93
N MET A 202 -7.19 4.82 7.17
CA MET A 202 -6.86 3.93 6.05
C MET A 202 -6.57 2.51 6.54
N ILE A 203 -5.74 2.35 7.58
CA ILE A 203 -5.41 1.00 8.07
C ILE A 203 -6.62 0.33 8.74
N GLN A 204 -7.48 1.11 9.42
CA GLN A 204 -8.72 0.60 9.99
C GLN A 204 -9.67 0.09 8.89
N ALA A 205 -9.90 0.90 7.85
CA ALA A 205 -10.76 0.51 6.73
C ALA A 205 -10.20 -0.70 5.98
N PHE A 206 -8.87 -0.79 5.86
CA PHE A 206 -8.21 -1.98 5.33
C PHE A 206 -8.45 -3.21 6.21
N GLU A 207 -8.33 -3.10 7.54
CA GLU A 207 -8.62 -4.20 8.46
C GLU A 207 -10.06 -4.70 8.33
N GLU A 208 -11.03 -3.79 8.20
CA GLU A 208 -12.44 -4.13 7.93
C GLU A 208 -12.58 -4.86 6.59
N ARG A 209 -11.97 -4.32 5.52
CA ARG A 209 -11.97 -4.95 4.20
C ARG A 209 -11.39 -6.37 4.23
N VAL A 210 -10.31 -6.57 4.97
CA VAL A 210 -9.67 -7.89 5.11
C VAL A 210 -10.63 -8.90 5.73
N LYS A 211 -11.37 -8.52 6.77
CA LYS A 211 -12.38 -9.38 7.42
C LYS A 211 -13.54 -9.75 6.50
N ASP A 212 -13.84 -8.90 5.52
CA ASP A 212 -14.95 -9.14 4.58
C ASP A 212 -14.57 -10.09 3.43
N VAL A 213 -13.28 -10.26 3.13
CA VAL A 213 -12.82 -10.98 1.93
C VAL A 213 -11.93 -12.19 2.18
N LEU A 214 -11.46 -12.38 3.42
CA LEU A 214 -10.74 -13.58 3.88
C LEU A 214 -11.58 -14.33 4.90
#